data_AF-A0A848TD86-F1
#
_entry.id   AF-A0A848TD86-F1
#
_cell.length_a   1.000
_cell.length_b   1.000
_cell.length_c   1.000
_cell.angle_alpha   90.00
_cell.angle_beta   90.00
_cell.angle_gamma   90.00
#
_symmetry.space_group_name_H-M   'P 1'
#
loop_
_entity.id
_entity.type
_entity.pdbx_description
1 polymer ?
#
loop_
_entity_poly.entity_id
_entity_poly.type
_entity_poly.pdbx_seq_one_letter_code
_entity_poly.pdbx_strand_id
1 'polypeptide(L)'
;MNQIKHHLTDALLLSHAAGGLPEAFGVVVATHISLCDECRARSESFEAVGGALLSESGRADLSADCLDATMALIDAAPEIAAPSNDNPASAVLPAPVRHYVGGDVDAVRWRPVGAGVRQAVLKTSGKETVRLLAIPGGAAMPDHGHAGMELTLVLQGAFRDEDDRFARGDVEVA
;
A
#
# COMPACT_ATOMS: atom_id res chain seq x y z
N MET A 1 -4.69 0.68 20.83
CA MET A 1 -4.77 0.68 19.36
C MET A 1 -6.03 1.43 18.98
N ASN A 2 -5.95 2.45 18.12
CA ASN A 2 -7.16 3.09 17.61
C ASN A 2 -7.89 2.11 16.68
N GLN A 3 -9.19 2.00 16.83
CA GLN A 3 -10.03 1.18 15.97
C GLN A 3 -10.17 1.88 14.61
N ILE A 4 -9.76 1.22 13.54
CA ILE A 4 -10.02 1.62 12.15
C ILE A 4 -11.52 1.46 11.90
N LYS A 5 -12.13 2.46 11.27
CA LYS A 5 -13.58 2.52 10.98
C LYS A 5 -13.88 2.60 9.49
N HIS A 6 -12.96 3.17 8.71
CA HIS A 6 -13.14 3.35 7.27
C HIS A 6 -12.23 2.37 6.55
N HIS A 7 -12.85 1.52 5.75
CA HIS A 7 -12.24 0.34 5.15
C HIS A 7 -12.30 0.44 3.62
N LEU A 8 -11.40 -0.29 2.96
CA LEU A 8 -11.47 -0.46 1.51
C LEU A 8 -12.73 -1.22 1.10
N THR A 9 -13.27 -0.88 -0.07
CA THR A 9 -14.36 -1.63 -0.67
C THR A 9 -13.89 -3.01 -1.12
N ASP A 10 -14.81 -3.98 -1.16
CA ASP A 10 -14.50 -5.32 -1.65
C ASP A 10 -14.01 -5.31 -3.10
N ALA A 11 -14.47 -4.35 -3.93
CA ALA A 11 -14.01 -4.19 -5.30
C ALA A 11 -12.52 -3.82 -5.39
N LEU A 12 -12.05 -2.92 -4.51
CA LEU A 12 -10.62 -2.56 -4.44
C LEU A 12 -9.77 -3.71 -3.91
N LEU A 13 -10.25 -4.41 -2.87
CA LEU A 13 -9.57 -5.58 -2.31
C LEU A 13 -9.46 -6.72 -3.33
N LEU A 14 -10.53 -7.03 -4.04
CA LEU A 14 -10.52 -8.05 -5.09
C LEU A 14 -9.62 -7.66 -6.27
N SER A 15 -9.67 -6.39 -6.70
CA SER A 15 -8.78 -5.90 -7.76
C SER A 15 -7.31 -5.95 -7.35
N HIS A 16 -7.01 -5.72 -6.06
CA HIS A 16 -5.66 -5.87 -5.51
C HIS A 16 -5.23 -7.34 -5.52
N ALA A 17 -6.04 -8.24 -4.98
CA ALA A 17 -5.78 -9.68 -4.92
C ALA A 17 -5.58 -10.28 -6.32
N ALA A 18 -6.30 -9.78 -7.33
CA ALA A 18 -6.16 -10.19 -8.73
C ALA A 18 -4.96 -9.54 -9.46
N GLY A 19 -4.21 -8.66 -8.82
CA GLY A 19 -3.09 -7.93 -9.44
C GLY A 19 -3.53 -6.90 -10.50
N GLY A 20 -4.77 -6.45 -10.47
CA GLY A 20 -5.38 -5.58 -11.48
C GLY A 20 -5.32 -4.07 -11.18
N LEU A 21 -4.85 -3.66 -9.99
CA LEU A 21 -4.75 -2.25 -9.64
C LEU A 21 -3.51 -1.58 -10.27
N PRO A 22 -3.61 -0.31 -10.72
CA PRO A 22 -2.43 0.49 -11.00
C PRO A 22 -1.54 0.59 -9.75
N GLU A 23 -0.23 0.62 -9.94
CA GLU A 23 0.74 0.56 -8.85
C GLU A 23 0.49 1.64 -7.78
N ALA A 24 0.17 2.88 -8.18
CA ALA A 24 -0.14 3.97 -7.26
C ALA A 24 -1.27 3.62 -6.27
N PHE A 25 -2.36 3.00 -6.74
CA PHE A 25 -3.45 2.53 -5.90
C PHE A 25 -3.02 1.30 -5.08
N GLY A 26 -2.26 0.40 -5.70
CA GLY A 26 -1.70 -0.78 -5.03
C GLY A 26 -0.87 -0.42 -3.79
N VAL A 27 -0.09 0.66 -3.83
CA VAL A 27 0.64 1.17 -2.66
C VAL A 27 -0.31 1.51 -1.51
N VAL A 28 -1.37 2.27 -1.78
CA VAL A 28 -2.33 2.70 -0.74
C VAL A 28 -3.09 1.50 -0.16
N VAL A 29 -3.56 0.60 -1.03
CA VAL A 29 -4.29 -0.61 -0.63
C VAL A 29 -3.43 -1.53 0.22
N ALA A 30 -2.21 -1.87 -0.23
CA ALA A 30 -1.29 -2.70 0.52
C ALA A 30 -0.91 -2.05 1.87
N THR A 31 -0.76 -0.73 1.90
CA THR A 31 -0.49 0.02 3.14
C THR A 31 -1.64 -0.09 4.13
N HIS A 32 -2.89 0.07 3.68
CA HIS A 32 -4.06 -0.11 4.54
C HIS A 32 -4.20 -1.56 5.04
N ILE A 33 -4.04 -2.55 4.16
CA ILE A 33 -4.03 -3.98 4.52
C ILE A 33 -2.98 -4.27 5.60
N SER A 34 -1.81 -3.63 5.52
CA SER A 34 -0.76 -3.80 6.53
C SER A 34 -1.12 -3.23 7.92
N LEU A 35 -2.11 -2.33 7.99
CA LEU A 35 -2.59 -1.66 9.21
C LEU A 35 -3.93 -2.20 9.72
N CYS A 36 -4.74 -2.82 8.84
CA CYS A 36 -6.12 -3.21 9.12
C CYS A 36 -6.29 -4.73 8.97
N ASP A 37 -6.37 -5.44 10.10
CA ASP A 37 -6.54 -6.90 10.10
C ASP A 37 -7.86 -7.36 9.46
N GLU A 38 -8.90 -6.52 9.50
CA GLU A 38 -10.16 -6.81 8.82
C GLU A 38 -10.00 -6.82 7.30
N CYS A 39 -9.40 -5.77 6.72
CA CYS A 39 -9.13 -5.73 5.29
C CYS A 39 -8.09 -6.77 4.86
N ARG A 40 -7.14 -7.12 5.75
CA ARG A 40 -6.21 -8.23 5.53
C ARG A 40 -6.95 -9.56 5.39
N ALA A 41 -7.79 -9.92 6.35
CA ALA A 41 -8.55 -11.17 6.30
C ALA A 41 -9.47 -11.26 5.07
N ARG A 42 -10.08 -10.13 4.67
CA ARG A 42 -10.87 -10.04 3.44
C ARG A 42 -10.01 -10.24 2.18
N SER A 43 -8.84 -9.59 2.10
CA SER A 43 -7.90 -9.77 0.97
C SER A 43 -7.45 -11.22 0.84
N GLU A 44 -7.03 -11.83 1.96
CA GLU A 44 -6.60 -13.24 2.01
C GLU A 44 -7.72 -14.19 1.56
N SER A 45 -8.98 -13.87 1.86
CA SER A 45 -10.13 -14.65 1.38
C SER A 45 -10.28 -14.59 -0.15
N PHE A 46 -10.02 -13.44 -0.77
CA PHE A 46 -10.01 -13.31 -2.24
C PHE A 46 -8.80 -14.01 -2.87
N GLU A 47 -7.63 -13.92 -2.25
CA GLU A 47 -6.42 -14.62 -2.69
C GLU A 47 -6.60 -16.15 -2.63
N ALA A 48 -7.30 -16.67 -1.61
CA ALA A 48 -7.62 -18.09 -1.50
C ALA A 48 -8.46 -18.59 -2.70
N VAL A 49 -9.38 -17.77 -3.22
CA VAL A 49 -10.12 -18.08 -4.45
C VAL A 49 -9.16 -18.18 -5.64
N GLY A 50 -8.23 -17.23 -5.77
CA GLY A 50 -7.17 -17.29 -6.79
C GLY A 50 -6.30 -18.55 -6.68
N GLY A 51 -5.96 -18.95 -5.46
CA GLY A 51 -5.23 -20.19 -5.19
C GLY A 51 -6.00 -21.46 -5.59
N ALA A 52 -7.32 -21.49 -5.36
CA ALA A 52 -8.17 -22.58 -5.82
C ALA A 52 -8.21 -22.66 -7.37
N LEU A 53 -8.41 -21.52 -8.04
CA LEU A 53 -8.40 -21.45 -9.51
C LEU A 53 -7.04 -21.88 -10.09
N LEU A 54 -5.94 -21.47 -9.48
CA LEU A 54 -4.60 -21.89 -9.90
C LEU A 54 -4.39 -23.39 -9.72
N SER A 55 -4.91 -23.98 -8.63
CA SER A 55 -4.80 -25.42 -8.35
C SER A 55 -5.60 -26.27 -9.34
N GLU A 56 -6.72 -25.75 -9.83
CA GLU A 56 -7.58 -26.41 -10.83
C GLU A 56 -7.17 -26.09 -12.27
N SER A 57 -6.23 -25.16 -12.47
CA SER A 57 -5.76 -24.79 -13.81
C SER A 57 -4.98 -25.93 -14.48
N GLY A 58 -5.05 -25.97 -15.81
CA GLY A 58 -4.26 -26.92 -16.59
C GLY A 58 -2.77 -26.75 -16.36
N ARG A 59 -2.01 -27.84 -16.54
CA ARG A 59 -0.55 -27.80 -16.51
C ARG A 59 -0.02 -27.23 -17.82
N ALA A 60 1.02 -26.41 -17.73
CA ALA A 60 1.83 -26.00 -18.86
C ALA A 60 3.18 -26.71 -18.80
N ASP A 61 3.65 -27.23 -19.94
CA ASP A 61 4.97 -27.83 -20.02
C ASP A 61 6.04 -26.74 -19.88
N LEU A 62 7.08 -27.05 -19.10
CA LEU A 62 8.29 -26.25 -18.96
C LEU A 62 9.46 -26.96 -19.64
N SER A 63 10.58 -26.27 -19.83
CA SER A 63 11.80 -26.92 -20.31
C SER A 63 12.28 -27.97 -19.29
N ALA A 64 12.91 -29.05 -19.77
CA ALA A 64 13.32 -30.17 -18.93
C ALA A 64 14.35 -29.77 -17.85
N ASP A 65 15.11 -28.70 -18.09
CA ASP A 65 16.13 -28.14 -17.22
C ASP A 65 15.61 -27.02 -16.31
N CYS A 66 14.33 -26.67 -16.38
CA CYS A 66 13.77 -25.51 -15.67
C CYS A 66 13.94 -25.59 -14.14
N LEU A 67 13.77 -26.79 -13.56
CA LEU A 67 13.98 -27.01 -12.13
C LEU A 67 15.45 -26.81 -11.75
N ASP A 68 16.37 -27.47 -12.46
CA ASP A 68 17.81 -27.39 -12.19
C ASP A 68 18.33 -25.96 -12.35
N ALA A 69 17.89 -25.26 -13.40
CA ALA A 69 18.23 -23.86 -13.64
C ALA A 69 17.73 -22.95 -12.51
N THR A 70 16.51 -23.19 -12.00
CA THR A 70 15.94 -22.43 -10.89
C THR A 70 16.69 -22.70 -9.58
N MET A 71 17.01 -23.97 -9.29
CA MET A 71 17.75 -24.35 -8.09
C MET A 71 19.18 -23.78 -8.10
N ALA A 72 19.84 -23.79 -9.25
CA ALA A 72 21.17 -23.16 -9.39
C ALA A 72 21.13 -21.65 -9.12
N LEU A 73 20.04 -20.95 -9.49
CA LEU A 73 19.85 -19.53 -9.14
C LEU A 73 19.65 -19.33 -7.64
N ILE A 74 18.94 -20.22 -6.97
CA ILE A 74 18.73 -20.17 -5.51
C ILE A 74 20.06 -20.42 -4.78
N ASP A 75 20.82 -21.43 -5.19
CA ASP A 75 22.11 -21.78 -4.59
C ASP A 75 23.17 -20.68 -4.81
N ALA A 76 23.12 -20.00 -5.95
CA ALA A 76 23.99 -18.87 -6.27
C ALA A 76 23.50 -17.54 -5.69
N ALA A 77 22.29 -17.48 -5.14
CA ALA A 77 21.76 -16.25 -4.57
C ALA A 77 22.64 -15.83 -3.39
N PRO A 78 23.03 -14.54 -3.30
CA PRO A 78 23.72 -14.07 -2.11
C PRO A 78 22.82 -14.32 -0.89
N GLU A 79 23.42 -14.58 0.27
CA GLU A 79 22.69 -14.52 1.54
C GLU A 79 22.15 -13.10 1.70
N ILE A 80 20.89 -12.91 1.32
CA ILE A 80 20.14 -11.71 1.64
C ILE A 80 19.83 -11.87 3.12
N ALA A 81 20.29 -10.93 3.96
CA ALA A 81 19.85 -10.87 5.34
C ALA A 81 18.32 -10.98 5.33
N ALA A 82 17.77 -11.97 6.05
CA ALA A 82 16.33 -12.17 6.12
C ALA A 82 15.68 -10.80 6.32
N PRO A 83 14.64 -10.42 5.55
CA PRO A 83 14.01 -9.13 5.70
C PRO A 83 13.72 -8.99 7.17
N SER A 84 14.41 -8.03 7.80
CA SER A 84 14.23 -7.84 9.22
C SER A 84 12.75 -7.54 9.39
N ASN A 85 12.10 -8.20 10.34
CA ASN A 85 10.80 -7.77 10.83
C ASN A 85 10.95 -6.42 11.58
N ASP A 86 11.78 -5.52 11.06
CA ASP A 86 11.86 -4.11 11.37
C ASP A 86 10.60 -3.46 10.82
N ASN A 87 9.40 -3.90 11.23
CA ASN A 87 8.41 -2.95 11.68
C ASN A 87 8.82 -2.63 13.12
N PRO A 88 9.81 -1.72 13.36
CA PRO A 88 10.02 -1.29 14.72
C PRO A 88 8.67 -0.77 15.22
N ALA A 89 8.29 -1.13 16.44
CA ALA A 89 7.01 -0.72 17.00
C ALA A 89 6.83 0.82 16.98
N SER A 90 7.94 1.55 16.83
CA SER A 90 8.01 3.01 16.67
C SER A 90 7.87 3.53 15.24
N ALA A 91 7.80 2.67 14.21
CA ALA A 91 7.71 3.12 12.82
C ALA A 91 6.40 3.84 12.57
N VAL A 92 6.48 5.03 11.98
CA VAL A 92 5.28 5.76 11.55
C VAL A 92 4.81 5.22 10.22
N LEU A 93 5.70 5.11 9.23
CA LEU A 93 5.34 4.61 7.91
C LEU A 93 5.26 3.07 7.86
N PRO A 94 4.17 2.48 7.33
CA PRO A 94 4.09 1.04 7.15
C PRO A 94 5.04 0.54 6.06
N ALA A 95 5.37 -0.76 6.09
CA ALA A 95 6.37 -1.38 5.21
C ALA A 95 6.21 -1.07 3.71
N PRO A 96 4.99 -1.13 3.11
CA PRO A 96 4.83 -0.80 1.69
C PRO A 96 5.31 0.61 1.34
N VAL A 97 5.00 1.62 2.16
CA VAL A 97 5.46 3.01 1.95
C VAL A 97 6.97 3.12 2.17
N ARG A 98 7.52 2.45 3.20
CA ARG A 98 8.96 2.50 3.50
C ARG A 98 9.82 1.96 2.37
N HIS A 99 9.32 0.99 1.61
CA HIS A 99 10.01 0.48 0.43
C HIS A 99 10.22 1.58 -0.65
N TYR A 100 9.22 2.44 -0.86
CA TYR A 100 9.34 3.57 -1.80
C TYR A 100 10.21 4.71 -1.28
N VAL A 101 10.22 4.92 0.03
CA VAL A 101 10.96 6.02 0.68
C VAL A 101 12.42 5.65 0.94
N GLY A 102 12.71 4.37 1.20
CA GLY A 102 14.02 3.89 1.67
C GLY A 102 14.24 4.10 3.18
N GLY A 103 13.17 4.23 3.97
CA GLY A 103 13.23 4.51 5.41
C GLY A 103 11.88 4.95 5.97
N ASP A 104 11.87 5.56 7.16
CA ASP A 104 10.67 6.14 7.79
C ASP A 104 10.53 7.64 7.43
N VAL A 105 9.70 8.40 8.15
CA VAL A 105 9.37 9.82 7.91
C VAL A 105 10.61 10.71 7.67
N ASP A 106 11.71 10.47 8.38
CA ASP A 106 12.94 11.26 8.26
C ASP A 106 13.68 11.04 6.92
N ALA A 107 13.45 9.91 6.26
CA ALA A 107 14.02 9.62 4.93
C ALA A 107 13.21 10.23 3.79
N VAL A 108 12.01 10.78 4.06
CA VAL A 108 11.13 11.34 3.04
C VAL A 108 11.70 12.64 2.48
N ARG A 109 11.82 12.71 1.15
CA ARG A 109 12.28 13.90 0.42
C ARG A 109 11.15 14.92 0.23
N TRP A 110 10.81 15.62 1.30
CA TRP A 110 9.73 16.62 1.32
C TRP A 110 9.98 17.82 0.40
N ARG A 111 8.90 18.29 -0.24
CA ARG A 111 8.84 19.55 -1.00
C ARG A 111 7.69 20.41 -0.46
N PRO A 112 7.89 21.71 -0.22
CA PRO A 112 6.82 22.59 0.25
C PRO A 112 5.76 22.79 -0.84
N VAL A 113 4.50 22.90 -0.43
CA VAL A 113 3.38 23.27 -1.34
C VAL A 113 2.62 24.53 -0.91
N GLY A 114 2.99 25.12 0.23
CA GLY A 114 2.35 26.32 0.78
C GLY A 114 1.63 26.05 2.10
N ALA A 115 1.32 27.10 2.86
CA ALA A 115 0.58 27.03 4.14
C ALA A 115 1.13 26.00 5.16
N GLY A 116 2.44 25.73 5.14
CA GLY A 116 3.08 24.74 6.00
C GLY A 116 2.92 23.28 5.54
N VAL A 117 2.16 23.02 4.48
CA VAL A 117 1.99 21.69 3.89
C VAL A 117 3.24 21.30 3.10
N ARG A 118 3.63 20.03 3.21
CA ARG A 118 4.72 19.42 2.45
C ARG A 118 4.24 18.17 1.75
N GLN A 119 4.82 17.87 0.59
CA GLN A 119 4.51 16.66 -0.16
C GLN A 119 5.77 15.89 -0.58
N ALA A 120 5.62 14.60 -0.84
CA ALA A 120 6.61 13.80 -1.55
C ALA A 120 5.89 12.84 -2.51
N VAL A 121 6.17 12.95 -3.81
CA VAL A 121 5.62 12.03 -4.81
C VAL A 121 6.44 10.74 -4.80
N LEU A 122 5.78 9.60 -4.67
CA LEU A 122 6.46 8.30 -4.76
C LEU A 122 6.52 7.89 -6.23
N LYS A 123 7.65 7.33 -6.65
CA LYS A 123 7.83 6.90 -8.03
C LYS A 123 7.16 5.55 -8.22
N THR A 124 6.09 5.53 -9.00
CA THR A 124 5.39 4.32 -9.45
C THR A 124 5.45 4.21 -10.97
N SER A 125 5.19 3.03 -11.51
CA SER A 125 4.84 2.82 -12.90
C SER A 125 3.40 3.29 -13.18
N GLY A 126 3.07 3.52 -14.45
CA GLY A 126 1.75 3.98 -14.88
C GLY A 126 1.60 5.50 -14.95
N LYS A 127 0.35 5.96 -15.07
CA LYS A 127 -0.01 7.38 -15.22
C LYS A 127 -0.56 7.99 -13.93
N GLU A 128 -1.07 7.13 -13.06
CA GLU A 128 -1.60 7.43 -11.74
C GLU A 128 -0.47 7.88 -10.83
N THR A 129 -0.79 8.75 -9.87
CA THR A 129 0.21 9.30 -8.95
C THR A 129 -0.16 8.98 -7.52
N VAL A 130 0.82 8.60 -6.72
CA VAL A 130 0.70 8.50 -5.26
C VAL A 130 1.69 9.47 -4.62
N ARG A 131 1.26 10.13 -3.54
CA ARG A 131 2.09 11.08 -2.81
C ARG A 131 1.82 10.99 -1.31
N LEU A 132 2.85 11.29 -0.55
CA LEU A 132 2.72 11.59 0.88
C LEU A 132 2.41 13.07 1.03
N LEU A 133 1.48 13.38 1.94
CA LEU A 133 1.16 14.74 2.36
C LEU A 133 1.41 14.85 3.87
N ALA A 134 2.20 15.85 4.26
CA ALA A 134 2.38 16.26 5.64
C ALA A 134 1.67 17.59 5.85
N ILE A 135 0.53 17.53 6.53
CA ILE A 135 -0.36 18.66 6.79
C ILE A 135 -0.23 19.01 8.28
N PRO A 136 0.13 20.25 8.64
CA PRO A 136 0.20 20.65 10.04
C PRO A 136 -1.18 20.67 10.68
N GLY A 137 -1.24 20.38 11.99
CA GLY A 137 -2.49 20.44 12.74
C GLY A 137 -3.13 21.83 12.64
N GLY A 138 -4.45 21.86 12.41
CA GLY A 138 -5.21 23.10 12.26
C GLY A 138 -5.21 23.72 10.86
N ALA A 139 -4.47 23.14 9.90
CA ALA A 139 -4.62 23.50 8.49
C ALA A 139 -5.83 22.80 7.87
N ALA A 140 -6.54 23.52 6.99
CA ALA A 140 -7.56 22.97 6.12
C ALA A 140 -6.95 22.70 4.74
N MET A 141 -7.33 21.58 4.12
CA MET A 141 -7.01 21.36 2.71
C MET A 141 -7.97 22.22 1.87
N PRO A 142 -7.50 22.92 0.82
CA PRO A 142 -8.39 23.59 -0.11
C PRO A 142 -9.34 22.59 -0.78
N ASP A 143 -10.55 23.05 -1.09
CA ASP A 143 -11.47 22.31 -1.94
C ASP A 143 -10.79 21.99 -3.27
N HIS A 144 -10.92 20.74 -3.70
CA HIS A 144 -10.42 20.28 -4.98
C HIS A 144 -11.44 19.30 -5.57
N GLY A 145 -11.56 19.31 -6.89
CA GLY A 145 -12.35 18.32 -7.61
C GLY A 145 -11.48 17.13 -8.01
N HIS A 146 -12.09 15.95 -8.09
CA HIS A 146 -11.42 14.75 -8.57
C HIS A 146 -11.78 14.51 -10.04
N ALA A 147 -10.77 14.20 -10.87
CA ALA A 147 -10.96 13.82 -12.27
C ALA A 147 -11.05 12.29 -12.47
N GLY A 148 -11.27 11.56 -11.37
CA GLY A 148 -11.24 10.11 -11.26
C GLY A 148 -11.28 9.70 -9.79
N MET A 149 -11.04 8.42 -9.51
CA MET A 149 -11.01 7.89 -8.15
C MET A 149 -9.79 8.42 -7.36
N GLU A 150 -10.01 8.81 -6.11
CA GLU A 150 -8.97 9.21 -5.16
C GLU A 150 -9.04 8.33 -3.90
N LEU A 151 -7.86 7.97 -3.36
CA LEU A 151 -7.73 7.26 -2.10
C LEU A 151 -6.87 8.07 -1.13
N THR A 152 -7.42 8.35 0.05
CA THR A 152 -6.69 9.06 1.11
C THR A 152 -6.56 8.16 2.33
N LEU A 153 -5.33 7.69 2.62
CA LEU A 153 -5.02 6.89 3.80
C LEU A 153 -4.26 7.73 4.84
N VAL A 154 -4.77 7.76 6.06
CA VAL A 154 -4.10 8.48 7.16
C VAL A 154 -2.99 7.63 7.75
N LEU A 155 -1.76 8.12 7.66
CA LEU A 155 -0.59 7.46 8.27
C LEU A 155 -0.28 8.01 9.67
N GLN A 156 -0.58 9.27 9.97
CA GLN A 156 -0.38 9.84 11.29
C GLN A 156 -1.39 10.97 11.54
N GLY A 157 -1.87 11.07 12.78
CA GLY A 157 -2.87 12.09 13.14
C GLY A 157 -4.26 11.73 12.65
N ALA A 158 -4.99 12.73 12.17
CA ALA A 158 -6.34 12.61 11.64
C ALA A 158 -6.71 13.85 10.82
N PHE A 159 -7.67 13.70 9.90
CA PHE A 159 -8.40 14.82 9.30
C PHE A 159 -9.93 14.61 9.46
N ARG A 160 -10.70 15.63 9.09
CA ARG A 160 -12.16 15.57 8.99
C ARG A 160 -12.56 16.15 7.66
N ASP A 161 -13.50 15.51 7.00
CA ASP A 161 -14.29 16.08 5.91
C ASP A 161 -15.65 16.57 6.48
N GLU A 162 -16.66 16.72 5.62
CA GLU A 162 -18.00 17.17 6.02
C GLU A 162 -18.75 16.13 6.87
N ASP A 163 -18.49 14.84 6.64
CA ASP A 163 -19.31 13.74 7.14
C ASP A 163 -18.63 12.96 8.28
N ASP A 164 -17.31 12.82 8.24
CA ASP A 164 -16.59 11.87 9.08
C ASP A 164 -15.19 12.32 9.53
N ARG A 165 -14.62 11.53 10.44
CA ARG A 165 -13.25 11.72 10.95
C ARG A 165 -12.38 10.51 10.61
N PHE A 166 -11.38 10.74 9.78
CA PHE A 166 -10.38 9.75 9.40
C PHE A 166 -9.14 9.89 10.28
N ALA A 167 -8.79 8.85 11.02
CA ALA A 167 -7.60 8.77 11.84
C ALA A 167 -6.63 7.73 11.27
N ARG A 168 -5.44 7.58 11.89
CA ARG A 168 -4.44 6.61 11.45
C ARG A 168 -5.07 5.24 11.12
N GLY A 169 -4.83 4.79 9.89
CA GLY A 169 -5.33 3.52 9.35
C GLY A 169 -6.65 3.64 8.59
N ASP A 170 -7.45 4.68 8.84
CA ASP A 170 -8.66 4.94 8.06
C ASP A 170 -8.32 5.34 6.62
N VAL A 171 -9.13 4.84 5.68
CA VAL A 171 -9.06 5.18 4.26
C VAL A 171 -10.36 5.83 3.79
N GLU A 172 -10.24 6.95 3.12
CA GLU A 172 -11.30 7.61 2.37
C GLU A 172 -11.24 7.18 0.90
N VAL A 173 -12.39 6.96 0.28
CA VAL A 173 -12.55 6.63 -1.15
C VAL A 173 -13.48 7.66 -1.77
N ALA A 174 -12.97 8.49 -2.69
CA ALA A 174 -13.71 9.55 -3.37
C ALA A 174 -13.71 9.37 -4.90
#